data_AF-A0A962YAA2-F1
#
_entry.id   AF-A0A962YAA2-F1
#
_cell.length_a   1.000
_cell.length_b   1.000
_cell.length_c   1.000
_cell.angle_alpha   90.00
_cell.angle_beta   90.00
_cell.angle_gamma   90.00
#
_symmetry.space_group_name_H-M   'P 1'
#
loop_
_entity.id
_entity.type
_entity.pdbx_description
1 polymer ?
#
loop_
_entity_poly.entity_id
_entity_poly.type
_entity_poly.pdbx_seq_one_letter_code
_entity_poly.pdbx_strand_id
1 'polypeptide(L)' 'SILLMPLAFGSLLGGLITLIGTPPNIIIANFRAHSQGEPFSMFAFSPVGLGVALVGVVFIATV' A
#
# COMPACT_ATOMS: atom_id res chain seq x y z
N SER A 1 9.42 19.65 -12.77
CA SER A 1 9.08 18.91 -11.54
C SER A 1 7.61 18.88 -11.16
N ILE A 2 6.74 19.75 -11.68
CA ILE A 2 5.32 19.86 -11.23
C ILE A 2 4.52 18.54 -11.34
N LEU A 3 4.82 17.69 -12.32
CA LEU A 3 4.15 16.40 -12.51
C LEU A 3 4.91 15.19 -11.93
N LEU A 4 6.21 15.33 -11.66
CA LEU A 4 7.04 14.21 -11.20
C LEU A 4 6.77 13.87 -9.72
N MET A 5 6.51 14.88 -8.90
CA MET A 5 6.23 14.69 -7.47
C MET A 5 4.87 14.01 -7.23
N PRO A 6 3.77 14.41 -7.89
CA PRO A 6 2.50 13.68 -7.87
C PRO A 6 2.62 12.23 -8.37
N LEU A 7 3.35 12.02 -9.47
CA LEU A 7 3.51 10.69 -10.07
C LEU A 7 4.29 9.74 -9.14
N ALA A 8 5.38 10.23 -8.52
CA ALA A 8 6.16 9.45 -7.57
C ALA A 8 5.35 9.07 -6.33
N PHE A 9 4.54 10.01 -5.81
CA PHE A 9 3.64 9.74 -4.69
C PHE A 9 2.54 8.74 -5.07
N GLY A 10 1.93 8.86 -6.24
CA GLY A 10 0.92 7.91 -6.73
C GLY A 10 1.48 6.49 -6.86
N SER A 11 2.72 6.35 -7.35
CA SER A 11 3.42 5.06 -7.42
C SER A 11 3.68 4.46 -6.03
N LEU A 12 4.10 5.28 -5.05
CA LEU A 12 4.28 4.86 -3.66
C LEU A 12 2.96 4.41 -3.01
N LEU A 13 1.88 5.17 -3.20
CA LEU A 13 0.55 4.83 -2.69
C LEU A 13 0.02 3.52 -3.30
N GLY A 14 0.24 3.29 -4.59
CA GLY A 14 -0.12 2.03 -5.26
C GLY A 14 0.61 0.80 -4.68
N GLY A 15 1.86 0.97 -4.25
CA GLY A 15 2.64 -0.08 -3.58
C GLY A 15 2.08 -0.53 -2.22
N LEU A 16 1.19 0.25 -1.60
CA LEU A 16 0.60 -0.10 -0.29
C LEU A 16 -0.68 -0.95 -0.41
N ILE A 17 -1.29 -1.03 -1.60
CA ILE A 17 -2.55 -1.74 -1.84
C ILE A 17 -2.37 -3.27 -1.85
N THR A 18 -1.16 -3.74 -2.18
CA THR A 18 -0.85 -5.18 -2.28
C THR A 18 0.14 -5.63 -1.21
N LEU A 19 0.12 -6.94 -0.95
CA LEU A 19 1.06 -7.61 -0.06
C LEU A 19 2.53 -7.43 -0.48
N ILE A 20 2.79 -7.41 -1.79
CA ILE A 20 4.14 -7.47 -2.38
C ILE A 20 4.74 -6.07 -2.58
N GLY A 21 3.95 -5.01 -2.43
CA GLY A 21 4.42 -3.67 -2.80
C GLY A 21 5.34 -2.99 -1.78
N THR A 22 5.46 -3.48 -0.54
CA THR A 22 6.48 -2.99 0.41
C THR A 22 7.04 -4.10 1.32
N PRO A 23 8.34 -4.05 1.70
CA PRO A 23 8.95 -5.04 2.59
C PRO A 23 8.21 -5.28 3.92
N PRO A 24 7.65 -4.25 4.61
CA PRO A 24 6.87 -4.46 5.83
C PRO A 24 5.64 -5.34 5.64
N ASN A 25 4.89 -5.17 4.55
CA ASN A 25 3.69 -5.97 4.28
C ASN A 25 4.04 -7.46 4.13
N ILE A 26 5.16 -7.76 3.46
CA ILE A 26 5.67 -9.12 3.28
C ILE A 26 6.12 -9.73 4.61
N ILE A 27 6.79 -8.96 5.47
CA ILE A 27 7.23 -9.43 6.79
C ILE A 27 6.03 -9.84 7.66
N ILE A 28 4.98 -9.00 7.71
CA ILE A 28 3.77 -9.28 8.49
C ILE A 28 3.02 -10.48 7.90
N ALA A 29 2.99 -10.60 6.57
CA ALA A 29 2.41 -11.75 5.88
C ALA A 29 3.07 -13.08 6.26
N ASN A 30 4.40 -13.11 6.22
CA ASN A 30 5.19 -14.27 6.62
C ASN A 30 5.03 -14.54 8.11
N PHE A 31 5.05 -13.52 8.96
CA PHE A 31 4.85 -13.69 10.40
C PHE A 31 3.49 -14.32 10.71
N ARG A 32 2.40 -13.83 10.09
CA ARG A 32 1.07 -14.44 10.25
C ARG A 32 0.99 -15.86 9.69
N ALA A 33 1.61 -16.12 8.54
CA ALA A 33 1.68 -17.47 7.99
C ALA A 33 2.37 -18.45 8.96
N HIS A 34 3.43 -18.02 9.65
CA HIS A 34 4.15 -18.84 10.63
C HIS A 34 3.42 -18.95 11.98
N SER A 35 2.71 -17.92 12.43
CA SER A 35 2.06 -17.92 13.76
C SER A 35 0.61 -18.39 13.76
N GLN A 36 -0.14 -18.22 12.66
CA GLN A 36 -1.58 -18.53 12.59
C GLN A 36 -1.95 -19.51 11.47
N GLY A 37 -0.98 -20.02 10.69
CA GLY A 37 -1.19 -21.04 9.67
C GLY A 37 -1.90 -20.56 8.40
N GLU A 38 -2.46 -19.35 8.37
CA GLU A 38 -3.04 -18.73 7.18
C GLU A 38 -2.21 -17.52 6.72
N PRO A 39 -1.68 -17.54 5.47
CA PRO A 39 -1.05 -16.37 4.88
C PRO A 39 -2.09 -15.30 4.56
N PHE A 40 -1.70 -14.02 4.66
CA PHE A 40 -2.53 -12.93 4.15
C PHE A 40 -2.69 -13.06 2.62
N SER A 41 -3.93 -12.99 2.14
CA SER A 41 -4.23 -12.91 0.71
C SER A 41 -3.59 -11.65 0.09
N MET A 42 -3.27 -11.70 -1.20
CA MET A 42 -2.60 -10.63 -1.95
C MET A 42 -3.26 -9.25 -1.79
N PHE A 43 -4.59 -9.22 -1.63
CA PHE A 43 -5.41 -8.02 -1.47
C PHE A 43 -5.93 -7.80 -0.04
N ALA A 44 -5.44 -8.52 0.96
CA ALA A 44 -5.87 -8.32 2.34
C ALA A 44 -5.54 -6.91 2.87
N PHE A 45 -4.53 -6.26 2.28
CA PHE A 45 -4.13 -4.88 2.57
C PHE A 45 -4.87 -3.85 1.71
N SER A 46 -5.63 -4.29 0.70
CA SER A 46 -6.37 -3.42 -0.23
C SER A 46 -7.32 -2.43 0.45
N PRO A 47 -8.18 -2.81 1.43
CA PRO A 47 -9.08 -1.84 2.05
C PRO A 47 -8.35 -0.73 2.81
N VAL A 48 -7.21 -1.03 3.43
CA VAL A 48 -6.37 -0.03 4.11
C VAL A 48 -5.61 0.81 3.08
N GLY A 49 -4.99 0.16 2.10
CA GLY A 49 -4.25 0.83 1.02
C GLY A 49 -5.12 1.75 0.19
N LEU A 50 -6.36 1.37 -0.11
CA LEU A 50 -7.34 2.21 -0.82
C LEU A 50 -7.73 3.44 -0.01
N GLY A 51 -7.94 3.30 1.30
CA GLY A 51 -8.23 4.44 2.18
C GLY A 51 -7.09 5.46 2.17
N VAL A 52 -5.85 4.99 2.33
CA VAL A 52 -4.66 5.86 2.29
C VAL A 52 -4.45 6.46 0.90
N ALA A 53 -4.66 5.68 -0.17
CA ALA A 53 -4.55 6.16 -1.54
C ALA A 53 -5.57 7.28 -1.84
N LEU A 54 -6.82 7.14 -1.40
CA LEU A 54 -7.84 8.18 -1.54
C LEU A 54 -7.43 9.48 -0.84
N VAL A 55 -7.00 9.38 0.42
CA VAL A 55 -6.54 10.55 1.19
C VAL A 55 -5.32 11.20 0.53
N GLY A 56 -4.34 10.40 0.09
CA GLY A 56 -3.14 10.90 -0.59
C GLY A 56 -3.43 11.57 -1.93
N VAL A 57 -4.36 11.02 -2.72
CA VAL A 57 -4.81 11.64 -3.99
C VAL A 57 -5.51 12.97 -3.72
N VAL A 58 -6.41 13.03 -2.73
CA VAL A 58 -7.07 14.30 -2.35
C VAL A 58 -6.06 15.34 -1.90
N PHE A 59 -5.09 14.96 -1.06
CA PHE A 59 -4.03 15.86 -0.62
C PHE A 59 -3.23 16.44 -1.79
N ILE A 60 -2.78 15.61 -2.72
CA ILE A 60 -2.03 16.04 -3.91
C ILE A 60 -2.88 16.90 -4.84
N ALA A 61 -4.18 16.62 -4.96
CA ALA A 61 -5.08 17.43 -5.80
C ALA A 61 -5.35 18.82 -5.20
N THR A 62 -5.26 18.97 -3.88
CA THR A 62 -5.49 20.25 -3.17
C THR A 62 -4.23 21.11 -2.99
N VAL A 63 -3.04 20.55 -3.20
CA VAL A 63 -1.72 21.21 -3.03
C VAL A 63 -1.17 21.62 -4.39
#